data_AF-A0A849ZF26-F1
#
_entry.id   AF-A0A849ZF26-F1
#
_cell.length_a   1.000
_cell.length_b   1.000
_cell.length_c   1.000
_cell.angle_alpha   90.00
_cell.angle_beta   90.00
_cell.angle_gamma   90.00
#
_symmetry.space_group_name_H-M   'P 1'
#
loop_
_entity.id
_entity.type
_entity.pdbx_description
1 polymer ?
#
loop_
_entity_poly.entity_id
_entity_poly.type
_entity_poly.pdbx_seq_one_letter_code
_entity_poly.pdbx_strand_id
1 'polypeptide(L)'
;MRRAAIAALALALCASCASAPEPKSPMTAKAARSAAPRAAPKVVITDDAPIAGIAPDPTPAQAGRFGAPAEADAEGRMKGIKRPRIASLDIDYEALPKLQTTETGEGPMLALHPDKVVIHGDMLGDVEIGSYSASTAGSYSTRNAPSCGTGNEGFLQARWSGIVSRSWRDDRVGVVAAEGLFDKSNCQAKPNRAGRVEAKAIVPGFMYAYRALASVDDMPRESLVIIMPYTVEVAISTGRSGELDALRATGYTRLTLPVERGSGMGFVAKMTPGSFDTWKRLKAGRSAVIETYSGTTTDQGQPFWPLLVGMEVTWQGDKRWATLQISLPEGAKKKSYAAFLQAAKADL
;
A
#
# COMPACT_ATOMS: atom_id res chain seq x y z
N MET A 1 -23.68 46.75 60.32
CA MET A 1 -22.59 46.26 61.19
C MET A 1 -21.59 45.56 60.26
N ARG A 2 -20.55 46.25 59.78
CA ARG A 2 -19.18 46.41 60.34
C ARG A 2 -18.26 45.18 60.15
N ARG A 3 -17.22 45.40 59.31
CA ARG A 3 -15.85 44.83 59.26
C ARG A 3 -15.69 43.46 58.55
N ALA A 4 -14.87 43.30 57.48
CA ALA A 4 -13.42 43.54 57.27
C ALA A 4 -12.57 42.66 58.22
N ALA A 5 -11.44 42.01 57.89
CA ALA A 5 -10.60 41.80 56.70
C ALA A 5 -9.45 40.81 57.12
N ILE A 6 -8.40 40.65 56.26
CA ILE A 6 -6.99 40.26 56.58
C ILE A 6 -6.71 38.74 56.63
N ALA A 7 -6.00 38.09 55.69
CA ALA A 7 -4.57 38.09 55.25
C ALA A 7 -4.02 36.64 55.48
N ALA A 8 -2.98 36.09 54.84
CA ALA A 8 -1.71 36.68 54.46
C ALA A 8 -0.97 35.86 53.37
N LEU A 9 -0.04 36.58 52.76
CA LEU A 9 1.02 36.23 51.83
C LEU A 9 2.14 35.44 52.54
N ALA A 10 2.79 34.48 51.85
CA ALA A 10 4.15 34.06 52.18
C ALA A 10 4.93 33.67 50.91
N LEU A 11 5.80 34.59 50.49
CA LEU A 11 6.98 34.33 49.67
C LEU A 11 8.00 33.52 50.47
N ALA A 12 8.71 32.60 49.81
CA ALA A 12 10.11 32.32 50.16
C ALA A 12 10.89 31.88 48.92
N LEU A 13 11.83 32.75 48.53
CA LEU A 13 12.93 32.48 47.61
C LEU A 13 13.91 31.48 48.23
N CYS A 14 14.53 30.64 47.41
CA CYS A 14 15.92 30.23 47.62
C CYS A 14 16.64 30.17 46.28
N ALA A 15 17.64 31.05 46.17
CA ALA A 15 18.65 31.10 45.13
C ALA A 15 19.93 30.41 45.63
N SER A 16 20.60 29.65 44.75
CA SER A 16 22.07 29.48 44.70
C SER A 16 22.40 28.53 43.55
N CYS A 17 23.05 28.99 42.48
CA CYS A 17 24.51 29.17 42.35
C CYS A 17 25.26 27.83 42.23
N ALA A 18 25.62 27.47 41.00
CA ALA A 18 26.87 26.77 40.69
C ALA A 18 27.17 26.85 39.19
N SER A 19 27.81 27.95 38.78
CA SER A 19 28.57 28.05 37.54
C SER A 19 29.96 27.46 37.78
N ALA A 20 30.37 26.50 36.96
CA ALA A 20 31.75 26.03 36.88
C ALA A 20 32.16 25.95 35.40
N PRO A 21 33.18 26.70 34.94
CA PRO A 21 33.73 26.55 33.61
C PRO A 21 34.99 25.66 33.58
N GLU A 22 35.08 24.91 32.48
CA GLU A 22 36.25 24.28 31.83
C GLU A 22 37.16 23.32 32.62
N PRO A 23 37.49 22.20 31.96
CA PRO A 23 38.89 21.97 31.66
C PRO A 23 39.15 21.87 30.15
N LYS A 24 40.08 22.70 29.68
CA LYS A 24 40.77 22.54 28.40
C LYS A 24 41.62 21.28 28.43
N SER A 25 41.53 20.46 27.39
CA SER A 25 42.57 19.50 27.05
C SER A 25 42.66 19.30 25.54
N PRO A 26 43.87 19.01 25.03
CA PRO A 26 44.28 19.44 23.71
C PRO A 26 44.00 18.40 22.62
N MET A 27 44.06 18.91 21.39
CA MET A 27 43.99 18.22 20.11
C MET A 27 44.78 16.91 20.06
N THR A 28 44.19 15.91 19.42
CA THR A 28 44.95 14.97 18.59
C THR A 28 44.16 14.73 17.30
N ALA A 29 44.52 15.48 16.26
CA ALA A 29 44.05 15.25 14.91
C ALA A 29 44.62 13.91 14.42
N LYS A 30 43.76 12.89 14.32
CA LYS A 30 44.08 11.64 13.65
C LYS A 30 43.67 11.79 12.19
N ALA A 31 44.68 11.91 11.32
CA ALA A 31 44.52 11.92 9.88
C ALA A 31 43.67 10.72 9.42
N ALA A 32 42.48 10.99 8.88
CA ALA A 32 41.72 10.00 8.15
C ALA A 32 42.41 9.77 6.81
N ARG A 33 42.95 8.56 6.66
CA ARG A 33 43.51 8.04 5.41
C ARG A 33 42.48 8.22 4.30
N SER A 34 42.89 8.90 3.24
CA SER A 34 42.26 8.88 1.93
C SER A 34 42.08 7.42 1.51
N ALA A 35 40.83 6.95 1.53
CA ALA A 35 40.47 5.68 0.92
C ALA A 35 40.35 5.93 -0.58
N ALA A 36 41.15 5.19 -1.36
CA ALA A 36 41.08 5.18 -2.81
C ALA A 36 39.64 4.97 -3.31
N PRO A 37 39.27 5.56 -4.46
CA PRO A 37 37.93 5.41 -5.01
C PRO A 37 37.63 3.92 -5.24
N ARG A 38 36.65 3.39 -4.52
CA ARG A 38 36.08 2.07 -4.83
C ARG A 38 35.50 2.15 -6.23
N ALA A 39 35.98 1.27 -7.10
CA ALA A 39 35.48 1.11 -8.45
C ALA A 39 33.94 1.07 -8.44
N ALA A 40 33.34 1.87 -9.32
CA ALA A 40 31.91 1.90 -9.53
C ALA A 40 31.40 0.47 -9.79
N PRO A 41 30.25 0.06 -9.22
CA PRO A 41 29.61 -1.16 -9.65
C PRO A 41 29.29 -1.03 -11.14
N LYS A 42 29.89 -1.89 -11.97
CA LYS A 42 29.43 -2.11 -13.34
C LYS A 42 28.03 -2.74 -13.24
N VAL A 43 27.01 -1.90 -13.32
CA VAL A 43 25.66 -2.36 -13.68
C VAL A 43 25.73 -2.60 -15.19
N VAL A 44 25.74 -3.87 -15.57
CA VAL A 44 25.39 -4.24 -16.94
C VAL A 44 23.89 -4.01 -17.05
N ILE A 45 23.52 -2.82 -17.48
CA ILE A 45 22.20 -2.58 -18.04
C ILE A 45 22.25 -3.27 -19.41
N THR A 46 21.60 -4.42 -19.53
CA THR A 46 21.17 -4.86 -20.85
C THR A 46 20.05 -3.90 -21.24
N ASP A 47 20.43 -2.83 -21.93
CA ASP A 47 19.50 -2.06 -22.75
C ASP A 47 18.88 -3.03 -23.78
N ASP A 48 17.62 -2.76 -24.13
CA ASP A 48 16.72 -3.53 -25.01
C ASP A 48 15.81 -4.58 -24.37
N ALA A 49 15.24 -4.28 -23.20
CA ALA A 49 13.88 -4.73 -22.94
C ALA A 49 12.91 -3.69 -23.54
N PRO A 50 12.25 -3.96 -24.69
CA PRO A 50 11.27 -3.03 -25.22
C PRO A 50 10.20 -2.79 -24.16
N ILE A 51 9.89 -1.50 -23.94
CA ILE A 51 8.61 -1.08 -23.35
C ILE A 51 7.55 -1.96 -23.99
N ALA A 52 6.83 -2.74 -23.17
CA ALA A 52 5.78 -3.63 -23.62
C ALA A 52 4.90 -2.85 -24.59
N GLY A 53 5.11 -3.12 -25.88
CA GLY A 53 4.24 -2.66 -26.93
C GLY A 53 2.86 -3.20 -26.61
N ILE A 54 1.86 -2.36 -26.88
CA ILE A 54 0.52 -2.82 -27.22
C ILE A 54 0.70 -4.14 -27.97
N ALA A 55 0.24 -5.25 -27.38
CA ALA A 55 0.35 -6.54 -28.02
C ALA A 55 -0.20 -6.37 -29.44
N PRO A 56 0.54 -6.78 -30.50
CA PRO A 56 0.02 -6.68 -31.85
C PRO A 56 -1.35 -7.35 -31.87
N ASP A 57 -2.32 -6.70 -32.51
CA ASP A 57 -3.66 -7.26 -32.68
C ASP A 57 -3.53 -8.74 -33.06
N PRO A 58 -4.22 -9.65 -32.36
CA PRO A 58 -4.10 -11.07 -32.65
C PRO A 58 -4.43 -11.27 -34.12
N THR A 59 -3.45 -11.74 -34.88
CA THR A 59 -3.66 -12.09 -36.30
C THR A 59 -4.92 -12.96 -36.43
N PRO A 60 -5.75 -12.78 -37.48
CA PRO A 60 -7.01 -13.51 -37.65
C PRO A 60 -6.90 -15.04 -37.54
N ALA A 61 -5.70 -15.60 -37.78
CA ALA A 61 -5.41 -17.02 -37.62
C ALA A 61 -5.45 -17.53 -36.15
N GLN A 62 -5.25 -16.66 -35.15
CA GLN A 62 -5.39 -17.01 -33.72
C GLN A 62 -6.84 -16.86 -33.21
N ALA A 63 -7.67 -16.08 -33.91
CA ALA A 63 -9.09 -15.96 -33.61
C ALA A 63 -9.88 -17.25 -33.89
N GLY A 64 -9.36 -18.13 -34.76
CA GLY A 64 -10.00 -19.40 -35.13
C GLY A 64 -10.04 -20.49 -34.05
N ARG A 65 -9.48 -20.25 -32.85
CA ARG A 65 -9.58 -21.17 -31.70
C ARG A 65 -10.59 -20.74 -30.63
N PHE A 66 -11.17 -19.55 -30.74
CA PHE A 66 -12.35 -19.20 -29.96
C PHE A 66 -13.53 -19.82 -30.70
N GLY A 67 -14.06 -20.91 -30.16
CA GLY A 67 -15.20 -21.63 -30.75
C GLY A 67 -16.36 -20.69 -31.04
N ALA A 68 -17.26 -21.14 -31.94
CA ALA A 68 -18.48 -20.41 -32.28
C ALA A 68 -19.13 -19.80 -31.02
N PRO A 69 -19.60 -18.54 -31.07
CA PRO A 69 -20.21 -17.89 -29.92
C PRO A 69 -21.31 -18.81 -29.37
N ALA A 70 -21.21 -19.15 -28.09
CA ALA A 70 -22.13 -20.06 -27.45
C ALA A 70 -23.56 -19.55 -27.63
N GLU A 71 -24.44 -20.38 -28.22
CA GLU A 71 -25.86 -20.04 -28.38
C GLU A 71 -26.46 -19.70 -27.03
N ALA A 72 -27.03 -18.51 -26.89
CA ALA A 72 -27.82 -18.18 -25.71
C ALA A 72 -29.13 -18.99 -25.73
N ASP A 73 -29.57 -19.50 -24.58
CA ASP A 73 -30.92 -20.02 -24.41
C ASP A 73 -31.96 -18.88 -24.44
N ALA A 74 -33.25 -19.24 -24.34
CA ALA A 74 -34.35 -18.29 -24.38
C ALA A 74 -34.28 -17.24 -23.25
N GLU A 75 -33.52 -17.53 -22.19
CA GLU A 75 -33.27 -16.67 -21.04
C GLU A 75 -31.96 -15.87 -21.16
N GLY A 76 -31.29 -15.91 -22.32
CA GLY A 76 -30.05 -15.18 -22.58
C GLY A 76 -28.80 -15.81 -21.95
N ARG A 77 -28.86 -17.06 -21.49
CA ARG A 77 -27.72 -17.77 -20.89
C ARG A 77 -26.97 -18.52 -21.98
N MET A 78 -25.68 -18.25 -22.11
CA MET A 78 -24.83 -18.97 -23.06
C MET A 78 -24.79 -20.47 -22.75
N LYS A 79 -25.35 -21.29 -23.64
CA LYS A 79 -25.37 -22.75 -23.53
C LYS A 79 -23.95 -23.29 -23.50
N GLY A 80 -23.70 -24.23 -22.59
CA GLY A 80 -22.40 -24.90 -22.45
C GLY A 80 -21.36 -24.15 -21.61
N ILE A 81 -21.61 -22.91 -21.19
CA ILE A 81 -20.71 -22.18 -20.29
C ILE A 81 -21.20 -22.33 -18.85
N LYS A 82 -20.53 -23.17 -18.07
CA LYS A 82 -20.74 -23.21 -16.62
C LYS A 82 -20.19 -21.92 -16.02
N ARG A 83 -21.09 -21.11 -15.44
CA ARG A 83 -20.65 -19.94 -14.67
C ARG A 83 -19.85 -20.42 -13.46
N PRO A 84 -18.69 -19.82 -13.16
CA PRO A 84 -17.96 -20.18 -11.97
C PRO A 84 -18.81 -19.87 -10.74
N ARG A 85 -18.65 -20.68 -9.69
CA ARG A 85 -19.30 -20.40 -8.41
C ARG A 85 -18.71 -19.11 -7.84
N ILE A 86 -19.58 -18.30 -7.24
CA ILE A 86 -19.22 -17.03 -6.61
C ILE A 86 -19.71 -17.08 -5.17
N ALA A 87 -18.82 -16.80 -4.22
CA ALA A 87 -19.15 -16.57 -2.83
C ALA A 87 -19.16 -15.06 -2.62
N SER A 88 -20.19 -14.56 -1.94
CA SER A 88 -20.33 -13.14 -1.61
C SER A 88 -20.31 -12.97 -0.10
N LEU A 89 -19.53 -12.01 0.38
CA LEU A 89 -19.45 -11.64 1.79
C LEU A 89 -19.80 -10.16 1.93
N ASP A 90 -20.80 -9.87 2.75
CA ASP A 90 -21.13 -8.50 3.10
C ASP A 90 -20.17 -7.97 4.17
N ILE A 91 -19.68 -6.77 3.94
CA ILE A 91 -18.78 -6.06 4.84
C ILE A 91 -19.57 -4.93 5.48
N ASP A 92 -19.60 -4.91 6.81
CA ASP A 92 -20.07 -3.76 7.57
C ASP A 92 -19.06 -2.62 7.41
N TYR A 93 -19.32 -1.79 6.40
CA TYR A 93 -18.48 -0.66 6.03
C TYR A 93 -18.32 0.32 7.20
N GLU A 94 -19.38 0.61 7.94
CA GLU A 94 -19.33 1.59 9.04
C GLU A 94 -18.56 1.06 10.26
N ALA A 95 -18.55 -0.26 10.47
CA ALA A 95 -17.70 -0.90 11.48
C ALA A 95 -16.21 -0.97 11.08
N LEU A 96 -15.82 -0.54 9.89
CA LEU A 96 -14.42 -0.49 9.50
C LEU A 96 -13.68 0.64 10.24
N PRO A 97 -12.48 0.36 10.77
CA PRO A 97 -11.63 1.36 11.41
C PRO A 97 -11.33 2.54 10.47
N LYS A 98 -11.18 3.74 11.05
CA LYS A 98 -10.96 4.96 10.29
C LYS A 98 -9.56 5.50 10.54
N LEU A 99 -8.81 5.69 9.45
CA LEU A 99 -7.52 6.37 9.43
C LEU A 99 -7.74 7.85 9.11
N GLN A 100 -7.32 8.70 10.04
CA GLN A 100 -7.31 10.15 9.88
C GLN A 100 -5.93 10.67 10.28
N THR A 101 -5.31 11.47 9.42
CA THR A 101 -4.04 12.12 9.72
C THR A 101 -4.29 13.39 10.53
N THR A 102 -3.56 13.58 11.62
CA THR A 102 -3.65 14.76 12.49
C THR A 102 -2.31 15.51 12.50
N GLU A 103 -2.34 16.80 12.87
CA GLU A 103 -1.16 17.67 12.96
C GLU A 103 -0.34 17.41 14.23
N THR A 104 0.04 16.15 14.48
CA THR A 104 0.78 15.80 15.70
C THR A 104 2.30 15.82 15.50
N GLY A 105 2.78 15.84 14.25
CA GLY A 105 4.21 15.68 13.94
C GLY A 105 4.81 14.32 14.35
N GLU A 106 4.02 13.42 14.93
CA GLU A 106 4.46 12.11 15.43
C GLU A 106 4.23 11.02 14.38
N GLY A 107 5.26 10.72 13.59
CA GLY A 107 5.20 9.68 12.57
C GLY A 107 6.58 9.22 12.12
N PRO A 108 6.65 8.16 11.30
CA PRO A 108 7.91 7.69 10.75
C PRO A 108 8.47 8.74 9.79
N MET A 109 9.76 9.04 9.89
CA MET A 109 10.44 9.94 8.94
C MET A 109 10.68 9.25 7.60
N LEU A 110 10.75 10.03 6.53
CA LEU A 110 11.12 9.58 5.20
C LEU A 110 12.54 10.05 4.86
N ALA A 111 13.33 9.19 4.24
CA ALA A 111 14.65 9.53 3.70
C ALA A 111 14.82 8.97 2.28
N LEU A 112 15.47 9.74 1.42
CA LEU A 112 15.88 9.33 0.08
C LEU A 112 17.40 9.15 0.06
N HIS A 113 17.83 7.95 -0.31
CA HIS A 113 19.22 7.63 -0.60
C HIS A 113 19.42 7.48 -2.11
N PRO A 114 20.67 7.54 -2.62
CA PRO A 114 20.94 7.43 -4.06
C PRO A 114 20.38 6.16 -4.72
N ASP A 115 20.27 5.07 -3.95
CA ASP A 115 19.86 3.74 -4.41
C ASP A 115 18.49 3.30 -3.89
N LYS A 116 17.89 4.00 -2.92
CA LYS A 116 16.66 3.54 -2.26
C LYS A 116 15.92 4.63 -1.50
N VAL A 117 14.63 4.38 -1.27
CA VAL A 117 13.81 5.14 -0.33
C VAL A 117 13.71 4.36 0.98
N VAL A 118 13.82 5.07 2.11
CA VAL A 118 13.73 4.49 3.45
C VAL A 118 12.66 5.24 4.24
N ILE A 119 11.71 4.49 4.80
CA ILE A 119 10.82 4.99 5.85
C ILE A 119 11.43 4.53 7.18
N HIS A 120 11.76 5.46 8.07
CA HIS A 120 12.33 5.16 9.38
C HIS A 120 11.30 4.42 10.25
N GLY A 121 11.69 3.27 10.77
CA GLY A 121 10.86 2.40 11.60
C GLY A 121 10.51 1.08 10.90
N ASP A 122 9.65 0.29 11.53
CA ASP A 122 9.26 -1.03 11.03
C ASP A 122 8.10 -0.91 10.02
N MET A 123 8.29 -0.21 8.90
CA MET A 123 7.21 0.06 7.93
C MET A 123 7.53 -0.38 6.51
N LEU A 124 6.61 -1.15 5.93
CA LEU A 124 6.55 -1.52 4.52
C LEU A 124 5.51 -0.63 3.86
N GLY A 125 5.90 0.21 2.91
CA GLY A 125 4.97 1.21 2.42
C GLY A 125 5.38 1.86 1.13
N ASP A 126 4.41 2.60 0.63
CA ASP A 126 4.49 3.40 -0.57
C ASP A 126 4.86 4.83 -0.20
N VAL A 127 5.64 5.45 -1.06
CA VAL A 127 6.14 6.81 -0.91
C VAL A 127 5.84 7.59 -2.17
N GLU A 128 5.46 8.85 -1.99
CA GLU A 128 5.36 9.88 -3.01
C GLU A 128 6.18 11.10 -2.59
N ILE A 129 6.98 11.66 -3.49
CA ILE A 129 7.73 12.90 -3.30
C ILE A 129 7.59 13.72 -4.59
N GLY A 130 6.71 14.73 -4.57
CA GLY A 130 6.28 15.40 -5.80
C GLY A 130 5.67 14.39 -6.78
N SER A 131 6.27 14.23 -7.96
CA SER A 131 5.86 13.23 -8.97
C SER A 131 6.58 11.88 -8.83
N TYR A 132 7.60 11.78 -7.98
CA TYR A 132 8.31 10.54 -7.75
C TYR A 132 7.51 9.63 -6.84
N SER A 133 7.35 8.36 -7.20
CA SER A 133 6.66 7.35 -6.41
C SER A 133 7.51 6.10 -6.30
N ALA A 134 7.59 5.52 -5.12
CA ALA A 134 8.34 4.29 -4.88
C ALA A 134 7.70 3.46 -3.77
N SER A 135 8.20 2.25 -3.57
CA SER A 135 7.83 1.43 -2.43
C SER A 135 9.05 0.85 -1.71
N THR A 136 8.95 0.75 -0.39
CA THR A 136 9.97 0.12 0.46
C THR A 136 9.85 -1.41 0.51
N ALA A 137 8.75 -1.97 0.01
CA ALA A 137 8.42 -3.39 0.09
C ALA A 137 8.82 -4.18 -1.18
N GLY A 138 9.45 -3.52 -2.17
CA GLY A 138 9.83 -4.13 -3.44
C GLY A 138 10.67 -3.21 -4.31
N SER A 139 10.85 -3.56 -5.59
CA SER A 139 11.72 -2.85 -6.53
C SER A 139 11.00 -1.77 -7.37
N TYR A 140 9.78 -1.40 -7.00
CA TYR A 140 9.01 -0.41 -7.76
C TYR A 140 9.47 1.02 -7.42
N SER A 141 9.79 1.77 -8.47
CA SER A 141 9.93 3.23 -8.43
C SER A 141 9.60 3.82 -9.79
N THR A 142 8.94 4.98 -9.83
CA THR A 142 8.84 5.78 -11.05
C THR A 142 10.22 6.33 -11.42
N ARG A 143 10.41 6.68 -12.70
CA ARG A 143 11.68 7.24 -13.17
C ARG A 143 11.91 8.63 -12.54
N ASN A 144 13.18 8.98 -12.33
CA ASN A 144 13.64 10.30 -11.86
C ASN A 144 13.29 10.61 -10.40
N ALA A 145 14.00 9.97 -9.47
CA ALA A 145 14.00 10.43 -8.08
C ALA A 145 14.40 11.92 -8.02
N PRO A 146 13.80 12.72 -7.11
CA PRO A 146 14.11 14.13 -7.02
C PRO A 146 15.58 14.32 -6.65
N SER A 147 16.26 15.24 -7.34
CA SER A 147 17.63 15.63 -6.98
C SER A 147 17.64 16.17 -5.55
N CYS A 148 18.50 15.60 -4.72
CA CYS A 148 18.64 15.98 -3.32
C CYS A 148 20.11 15.92 -2.88
N GLY A 149 20.42 16.58 -1.75
CA GLY A 149 21.75 16.71 -1.18
C GLY A 149 22.26 18.14 -1.23
N THR A 150 23.49 18.36 -0.75
CA THR A 150 24.14 19.68 -0.68
C THR A 150 24.06 20.42 -2.02
N GLY A 151 23.49 21.64 -2.01
CA GLY A 151 23.29 22.46 -3.21
C GLY A 151 21.90 22.33 -3.85
N ASN A 152 21.04 21.42 -3.38
CA ASN A 152 19.65 21.33 -3.82
C ASN A 152 18.74 21.99 -2.78
N GLU A 153 18.24 23.19 -3.09
CA GLU A 153 17.30 23.90 -2.21
C GLU A 153 15.84 23.63 -2.56
N GLY A 154 14.96 23.92 -1.61
CA GLY A 154 13.51 23.84 -1.74
C GLY A 154 12.87 22.62 -1.07
N PHE A 155 11.54 22.64 -1.06
CA PHE A 155 10.71 21.59 -0.48
C PHE A 155 9.79 20.99 -1.52
N LEU A 156 9.53 19.68 -1.42
CA LEU A 156 8.51 18.98 -2.19
C LEU A 156 7.48 18.40 -1.23
N GLN A 157 6.21 18.36 -1.63
CA GLN A 157 5.23 17.62 -0.85
C GLN A 157 5.56 16.13 -0.90
N ALA A 158 5.58 15.50 0.26
CA ALA A 158 5.77 14.07 0.39
C ALA A 158 4.64 13.41 1.16
N ARG A 159 4.25 12.23 0.70
CA ARG A 159 3.24 11.39 1.32
C ARG A 159 3.79 9.98 1.41
N TRP A 160 3.59 9.31 2.53
CA TRP A 160 3.96 7.91 2.65
C TRP A 160 2.97 7.17 3.53
N SER A 161 2.65 5.96 3.13
CA SER A 161 1.67 5.15 3.84
C SER A 161 1.87 3.66 3.58
N GLY A 162 1.47 2.83 4.51
CA GLY A 162 1.88 1.43 4.49
C GLY A 162 1.63 0.70 5.80
N ILE A 163 2.17 -0.50 5.87
CA ILE A 163 1.92 -1.51 6.89
C ILE A 163 3.08 -1.56 7.87
N VAL A 164 2.77 -1.69 9.15
CA VAL A 164 3.77 -1.97 10.18
C VAL A 164 4.21 -3.43 10.05
N SER A 165 5.48 -3.66 9.71
CA SER A 165 6.04 -4.97 9.30
C SER A 165 5.78 -6.13 10.28
N ARG A 166 5.59 -5.82 11.56
CA ARG A 166 5.43 -6.79 12.66
C ARG A 166 4.03 -6.78 13.29
N SER A 167 3.08 -6.03 12.74
CA SER A 167 1.73 -5.91 13.28
C SER A 167 0.74 -6.95 12.73
N TRP A 168 1.18 -7.82 11.82
CA TRP A 168 0.33 -8.82 11.18
C TRP A 168 -0.33 -9.76 12.20
N ARG A 169 -1.65 -9.71 12.30
CA ARG A 169 -2.49 -10.67 13.01
C ARG A 169 -3.55 -11.21 12.07
N ASP A 170 -4.22 -12.29 12.45
CA ASP A 170 -5.26 -12.85 11.60
C ASP A 170 -6.49 -11.96 11.54
N ASP A 171 -6.76 -11.17 12.59
CA ASP A 171 -7.91 -10.27 12.72
C ASP A 171 -7.61 -8.81 12.35
N ARG A 172 -6.33 -8.40 12.37
CA ARG A 172 -5.93 -7.01 12.10
C ARG A 172 -4.50 -6.84 11.61
N VAL A 173 -4.20 -5.66 11.07
CA VAL A 173 -2.84 -5.22 10.77
C VAL A 173 -2.71 -3.71 10.99
N GLY A 174 -1.63 -3.30 11.67
CA GLY A 174 -1.32 -1.89 11.89
C GLY A 174 -0.89 -1.19 10.61
N VAL A 175 -1.51 -0.05 10.33
CA VAL A 175 -1.29 0.81 9.17
C VAL A 175 -0.92 2.21 9.64
N VAL A 176 0.03 2.82 8.93
CA VAL A 176 0.47 4.19 9.16
C VAL A 176 0.32 4.98 7.86
N ALA A 177 -0.13 6.23 7.98
CA ALA A 177 -0.02 7.21 6.91
C ALA A 177 0.56 8.50 7.46
N ALA A 178 1.38 9.16 6.66
CA ALA A 178 2.01 10.40 7.01
C ALA A 178 2.22 11.27 5.78
N GLU A 179 2.24 12.58 6.02
CA GLU A 179 2.48 13.61 5.03
C GLU A 179 3.46 14.61 5.62
N GLY A 180 4.24 15.26 4.75
CA GLY A 180 5.26 16.20 5.17
C GLY A 180 5.86 16.95 4.00
N LEU A 181 6.83 17.80 4.32
CA LEU A 181 7.67 18.47 3.34
C LEU A 181 9.00 17.74 3.26
N PHE A 182 9.32 17.25 2.07
CA PHE A 182 10.62 16.69 1.74
C PHE A 182 11.61 17.83 1.47
N ASP A 183 12.60 17.95 2.33
CA ASP A 183 13.71 18.86 2.22
C ASP A 183 14.75 18.31 1.24
N LYS A 184 14.89 18.98 0.10
CA LYS A 184 15.84 18.56 -0.95
C LYS A 184 17.29 18.67 -0.48
N SER A 185 17.63 19.55 0.46
CA SER A 185 19.00 19.72 0.93
C SER A 185 19.45 18.56 1.81
N ASN A 186 18.54 18.08 2.65
CA ASN A 186 18.78 17.00 3.62
C ASN A 186 18.34 15.61 3.13
N CYS A 187 17.70 15.53 1.96
CA CYS A 187 17.11 14.31 1.41
C CYS A 187 16.11 13.62 2.36
N GLN A 188 15.37 14.39 3.17
CA GLN A 188 14.50 13.85 4.22
C GLN A 188 13.16 14.59 4.29
N ALA A 189 12.11 13.89 4.71
CA ALA A 189 10.85 14.50 5.12
C ALA A 189 10.52 14.10 6.56
N LYS A 190 10.20 15.09 7.39
CA LYS A 190 9.56 14.86 8.68
C LYS A 190 8.05 14.97 8.49
N PRO A 191 7.26 14.10 9.15
CA PRO A 191 5.82 14.23 9.09
C PRO A 191 5.40 15.53 9.74
N ASN A 192 4.63 16.35 9.04
CA ASN A 192 3.83 17.40 9.69
C ASN A 192 2.46 16.84 10.09
N ARG A 193 2.03 15.76 9.41
CA ARG A 193 0.77 15.09 9.65
C ARG A 193 0.95 13.59 9.65
N ALA A 194 0.31 12.92 10.59
CA ALA A 194 0.40 11.47 10.69
C ALA A 194 -0.87 10.86 11.29
N GLY A 195 -1.14 9.62 10.93
CA GLY A 195 -2.26 8.85 11.45
C GLY A 195 -1.87 7.38 11.53
N ARG A 196 -2.50 6.66 12.46
CA ARG A 196 -2.36 5.21 12.60
C ARG A 196 -3.72 4.57 12.77
N VAL A 197 -3.88 3.37 12.24
CA VAL A 197 -5.09 2.56 12.41
C VAL A 197 -4.73 1.08 12.42
N GLU A 198 -5.50 0.28 13.14
CA GLU A 198 -5.48 -1.18 12.97
C GLU A 198 -6.52 -1.54 11.91
N ALA A 199 -6.09 -1.85 10.68
CA ALA A 199 -6.98 -2.29 9.62
C ALA A 199 -7.59 -3.65 10.00
N LYS A 200 -8.91 -3.80 9.83
CA LYS A 200 -9.67 -4.98 10.23
C LYS A 200 -9.65 -6.02 9.13
N ALA A 201 -9.50 -7.30 9.49
CA ALA A 201 -9.57 -8.38 8.51
C ALA A 201 -10.99 -8.52 7.94
N ILE A 202 -11.09 -8.59 6.61
CA ILE A 202 -12.28 -9.05 5.88
C ILE A 202 -12.17 -10.56 5.64
N VAL A 203 -10.98 -11.01 5.22
CA VAL A 203 -10.64 -12.44 5.12
C VAL A 203 -9.49 -12.67 6.10
N PRO A 204 -9.73 -13.34 7.25
CA PRO A 204 -8.73 -13.49 8.30
C PRO A 204 -7.37 -13.99 7.79
N GLY A 205 -6.32 -13.23 8.10
CA GLY A 205 -4.95 -13.55 7.71
C GLY A 205 -4.54 -13.17 6.28
N PHE A 206 -5.47 -12.73 5.43
CA PHE A 206 -5.24 -12.47 4.01
C PHE A 206 -5.65 -11.07 3.55
N MET A 207 -6.86 -10.61 3.88
CA MET A 207 -7.39 -9.33 3.40
C MET A 207 -7.83 -8.45 4.55
N TYR A 208 -7.42 -7.19 4.51
CA TYR A 208 -7.68 -6.20 5.55
C TYR A 208 -8.24 -4.93 4.93
N ALA A 209 -9.11 -4.24 5.66
CA ALA A 209 -9.71 -3.00 5.24
C ALA A 209 -9.76 -1.95 6.33
N TYR A 210 -9.74 -0.70 5.89
CA TYR A 210 -9.99 0.46 6.71
C TYR A 210 -10.54 1.60 5.84
N ARG A 211 -11.11 2.60 6.49
CA ARG A 211 -11.61 3.82 5.87
C ARG A 211 -10.55 4.89 5.98
N ALA A 212 -10.13 5.48 4.87
CA ALA A 212 -9.21 6.61 4.87
C ALA A 212 -10.02 7.90 4.68
N LEU A 213 -9.76 8.92 5.51
CA LEU A 213 -10.20 10.28 5.24
C LEU A 213 -9.05 11.04 4.62
N ALA A 214 -9.20 11.45 3.36
CA ALA A 214 -8.32 12.44 2.77
C ALA A 214 -8.52 13.76 3.52
N SER A 215 -7.42 14.43 3.83
CA SER A 215 -7.48 15.66 4.58
C SER A 215 -7.17 16.90 3.75
N VAL A 216 -7.69 16.92 2.53
CA VAL A 216 -7.65 18.17 1.77
C VAL A 216 -8.86 19.00 2.19
N ASP A 217 -8.56 20.25 2.55
CA ASP A 217 -9.54 21.26 2.90
C ASP A 217 -10.65 21.35 1.83
N ASP A 218 -11.87 21.56 2.30
CA ASP A 218 -13.16 21.74 1.60
C ASP A 218 -14.11 20.55 1.44
N MET A 219 -13.67 19.28 1.33
CA MET A 219 -14.59 18.14 1.50
C MET A 219 -13.83 16.86 1.93
N PRO A 220 -14.20 16.21 3.07
CA PRO A 220 -13.60 14.94 3.44
C PRO A 220 -13.97 13.87 2.41
N ARG A 221 -13.03 13.54 1.53
CA ARG A 221 -13.16 12.40 0.64
C ARG A 221 -12.83 11.15 1.43
N GLU A 222 -13.85 10.34 1.68
CA GLU A 222 -13.69 9.04 2.29
C GLU A 222 -13.33 8.01 1.22
N SER A 223 -12.43 7.10 1.55
CA SER A 223 -12.03 6.01 0.67
C SER A 223 -11.97 4.69 1.43
N LEU A 224 -12.37 3.62 0.77
CA LEU A 224 -12.14 2.26 1.24
C LEU A 224 -10.75 1.83 0.82
N VAL A 225 -9.87 1.55 1.79
CA VAL A 225 -8.56 1.00 1.50
C VAL A 225 -8.55 -0.49 1.81
N ILE A 226 -8.00 -1.26 0.87
CA ILE A 226 -7.85 -2.71 0.97
C ILE A 226 -6.39 -3.06 0.89
N ILE A 227 -5.97 -3.94 1.80
CA ILE A 227 -4.65 -4.56 1.81
C ILE A 227 -4.89 -6.05 1.60
N MET A 228 -4.22 -6.62 0.60
CA MET A 228 -4.37 -8.03 0.25
C MET A 228 -3.07 -8.60 -0.32
N PRO A 229 -2.97 -9.93 -0.56
CA PRO A 229 -1.82 -10.52 -1.21
C PRO A 229 -1.47 -9.83 -2.51
N TYR A 230 -0.21 -9.96 -2.95
CA TYR A 230 0.21 -9.46 -4.25
C TYR A 230 -0.72 -9.99 -5.35
N THR A 231 -1.18 -9.14 -6.26
CA THR A 231 -2.09 -9.51 -7.34
C THR A 231 -1.37 -9.31 -8.67
N VAL A 232 -1.54 -10.26 -9.59
CA VAL A 232 -0.86 -10.20 -10.89
C VAL A 232 -1.54 -9.20 -11.83
N GLU A 233 -2.83 -8.93 -11.59
CA GLU A 233 -3.63 -8.01 -12.38
C GLU A 233 -4.79 -7.50 -11.53
N VAL A 234 -5.16 -6.24 -11.70
CA VAL A 234 -6.34 -5.63 -11.10
C VAL A 234 -7.06 -4.80 -12.16
N ALA A 235 -8.36 -5.00 -12.30
CA ALA A 235 -9.26 -4.14 -13.04
C ALA A 235 -10.11 -3.33 -12.06
N ILE A 236 -10.34 -2.04 -12.32
CA ILE A 236 -11.12 -1.15 -11.47
C ILE A 236 -12.22 -0.51 -12.30
N SER A 237 -13.43 -0.41 -11.74
CA SER A 237 -14.53 0.33 -12.37
C SER A 237 -14.19 1.83 -12.34
N THR A 238 -13.76 2.42 -13.45
CA THR A 238 -13.32 3.84 -13.45
C THR A 238 -14.50 4.81 -13.55
N GLY A 239 -14.54 5.79 -12.65
CA GLY A 239 -15.12 7.12 -12.88
C GLY A 239 -14.01 8.18 -12.98
N ARG A 240 -14.03 8.96 -14.07
CA ARG A 240 -13.32 10.20 -14.52
C ARG A 240 -12.04 10.78 -13.86
N SER A 241 -11.48 10.29 -12.76
CA SER A 241 -10.21 10.78 -12.20
C SER A 241 -9.34 9.61 -11.72
N GLY A 242 -8.81 8.86 -12.68
CA GLY A 242 -7.87 7.77 -12.42
C GLY A 242 -6.50 8.30 -12.01
N GLU A 243 -6.34 8.76 -10.77
CA GLU A 243 -5.07 8.59 -10.08
C GLU A 243 -5.08 7.17 -9.52
N LEU A 244 -4.68 6.22 -10.38
CA LEU A 244 -4.48 4.82 -10.06
C LEU A 244 -3.31 4.68 -9.08
N ASP A 245 -3.56 4.99 -7.80
CA ASP A 245 -2.75 4.50 -6.68
C ASP A 245 -2.91 2.98 -6.44
N ALA A 246 -3.76 2.35 -7.26
CA ALA A 246 -4.26 0.99 -7.12
C ALA A 246 -3.26 -0.13 -7.39
N LEU A 247 -2.03 0.14 -7.81
CA LEU A 247 -1.15 -0.97 -8.20
C LEU A 247 0.30 -0.69 -7.87
N ARG A 248 0.58 -0.50 -6.58
CA ARG A 248 1.95 -0.56 -6.06
C ARG A 248 2.28 -1.97 -5.62
N ALA A 249 2.49 -2.83 -6.61
CA ALA A 249 2.82 -4.24 -6.44
C ALA A 249 4.24 -4.42 -5.88
N THR A 250 4.35 -4.47 -4.55
CA THR A 250 5.63 -4.63 -3.87
C THR A 250 5.47 -5.54 -2.66
N GLY A 251 5.33 -6.84 -2.93
CA GLY A 251 5.10 -7.87 -1.91
C GLY A 251 3.66 -8.01 -1.41
N TYR A 252 2.85 -6.96 -1.54
CA TYR A 252 1.40 -6.98 -1.33
C TYR A 252 0.70 -6.05 -2.34
N THR A 253 -0.63 -6.09 -2.35
CA THR A 253 -1.46 -5.13 -3.11
C THR A 253 -2.20 -4.23 -2.14
N ARG A 254 -2.17 -2.94 -2.42
CA ARG A 254 -3.02 -1.94 -1.76
C ARG A 254 -3.92 -1.27 -2.78
N LEU A 255 -5.22 -1.27 -2.51
CA LEU A 255 -6.22 -0.60 -3.33
C LEU A 255 -6.90 0.49 -2.53
N THR A 256 -7.08 1.65 -3.14
CA THR A 256 -7.85 2.76 -2.59
C THR A 256 -9.04 3.00 -3.50
N LEU A 257 -10.25 2.81 -2.98
CA LEU A 257 -11.50 3.03 -3.69
C LEU A 257 -12.18 4.28 -3.12
N PRO A 258 -12.33 5.37 -3.90
CA PRO A 258 -13.08 6.53 -3.44
C PRO A 258 -14.54 6.16 -3.21
N VAL A 259 -15.15 6.68 -2.14
CA VAL A 259 -16.54 6.43 -1.78
C VAL A 259 -17.31 7.75 -1.84
N GLU A 260 -18.10 7.92 -2.89
CA GLU A 260 -18.87 9.14 -3.15
C GLU A 260 -20.37 8.87 -3.10
N ARG A 261 -21.13 9.81 -2.53
CA ARG A 261 -22.59 9.67 -2.40
C ARG A 261 -23.25 9.59 -3.78
N GLY A 262 -24.11 8.60 -3.96
CA GLY A 262 -24.79 8.33 -5.24
C GLY A 262 -23.93 7.57 -6.25
N SER A 263 -22.74 7.10 -5.86
CA SER A 263 -21.80 6.39 -6.74
C SER A 263 -21.44 5.00 -6.19
N GLY A 264 -20.86 4.18 -7.07
CA GLY A 264 -20.32 2.87 -6.78
C GLY A 264 -18.94 2.73 -7.42
N MET A 265 -18.02 2.09 -6.70
CA MET A 265 -16.68 1.77 -7.16
C MET A 265 -16.37 0.32 -6.83
N GLY A 266 -15.55 -0.32 -7.65
CA GLY A 266 -15.14 -1.69 -7.38
C GLY A 266 -13.90 -2.08 -8.14
N PHE A 267 -13.40 -3.25 -7.80
CA PHE A 267 -12.29 -3.88 -8.50
C PHE A 267 -12.51 -5.37 -8.66
N VAL A 268 -11.73 -5.98 -9.56
CA VAL A 268 -11.51 -7.41 -9.65
C VAL A 268 -10.01 -7.64 -9.77
N ALA A 269 -9.48 -8.51 -8.93
CA ALA A 269 -8.06 -8.83 -8.86
C ALA A 269 -7.81 -10.32 -9.09
N LYS A 270 -6.70 -10.63 -9.77
CA LYS A 270 -6.21 -11.99 -10.00
C LYS A 270 -5.18 -12.37 -8.94
N MET A 271 -5.48 -13.37 -8.14
CA MET A 271 -4.57 -13.94 -7.14
C MET A 271 -4.08 -15.33 -7.56
N THR A 272 -2.81 -15.59 -7.33
CA THR A 272 -2.15 -16.87 -7.67
C THR A 272 -1.59 -17.55 -6.42
N PRO A 273 -1.21 -18.85 -6.41
CA PRO A 273 -0.45 -19.47 -5.35
C PRO A 273 0.80 -18.67 -4.99
N GLY A 274 1.53 -18.17 -5.99
CA GLY A 274 2.70 -17.30 -5.79
C GLY A 274 2.36 -16.01 -5.04
N SER A 275 1.15 -15.47 -5.21
CA SER A 275 0.62 -14.36 -4.40
C SER A 275 0.59 -14.70 -2.91
N PHE A 276 0.09 -15.89 -2.57
CA PHE A 276 -0.02 -16.36 -1.18
C PHE A 276 1.33 -16.74 -0.59
N ASP A 277 2.25 -17.27 -1.39
CA ASP A 277 3.62 -17.55 -0.95
C ASP A 277 4.40 -16.26 -0.67
N THR A 278 4.27 -15.27 -1.56
CA THR A 278 4.83 -13.92 -1.35
C THR A 278 4.27 -13.31 -0.07
N TRP A 279 2.95 -13.40 0.14
CA TRP A 279 2.27 -12.92 1.33
C TRP A 279 2.79 -13.59 2.62
N LYS A 280 2.95 -14.91 2.60
CA LYS A 280 3.49 -15.68 3.73
C LYS A 280 4.91 -15.26 4.07
N ARG A 281 5.76 -15.01 3.06
CA ARG A 281 7.13 -14.51 3.25
C ARG A 281 7.15 -13.11 3.84
N LEU A 282 6.28 -12.23 3.34
CA LEU A 282 6.11 -10.87 3.85
C LEU A 282 5.73 -10.87 5.34
N LYS A 283 4.71 -11.65 5.73
CA LYS A 283 4.30 -11.82 7.14
C LYS A 283 5.41 -12.39 8.02
N ALA A 284 6.34 -13.16 7.45
CA ALA A 284 7.51 -13.69 8.15
C ALA A 284 8.69 -12.69 8.21
N GLY A 285 8.51 -11.43 7.79
CA GLY A 285 9.56 -10.41 7.77
C GLY A 285 10.68 -10.70 6.77
N ARG A 286 10.44 -11.56 5.78
CA ARG A 286 11.39 -11.87 4.72
C ARG A 286 11.13 -10.99 3.51
N SER A 287 12.18 -10.65 2.76
CA SER A 287 12.02 -9.93 1.49
C SER A 287 11.01 -10.64 0.59
N ALA A 288 10.04 -9.87 0.10
CA ALA A 288 9.13 -10.34 -0.92
C ALA A 288 9.94 -10.61 -2.19
N VAL A 289 10.03 -11.87 -2.57
CA VAL A 289 10.46 -12.24 -3.91
C VAL A 289 9.18 -12.35 -4.71
N ILE A 290 8.93 -11.36 -5.55
CA ILE A 290 7.84 -11.42 -6.52
C ILE A 290 8.34 -12.36 -7.62
N GLU A 291 7.98 -13.63 -7.50
CA GLU A 291 8.07 -14.52 -8.65
C GLU A 291 7.02 -14.01 -9.65
N THR A 292 7.50 -13.26 -10.64
CA THR A 292 6.68 -12.86 -11.77
C THR A 292 6.36 -14.14 -12.50
N TYR A 293 5.21 -14.75 -12.18
CA TYR A 293 4.61 -15.79 -13.00
C TYR A 293 4.21 -15.14 -14.33
N SER A 294 5.20 -14.94 -15.20
CA SER A 294 5.05 -14.47 -16.58
C SER A 294 4.47 -15.55 -17.48
N GLY A 295 4.38 -16.79 -16.99
CA GLY A 295 3.77 -17.90 -17.68
C GLY A 295 2.29 -18.00 -17.36
N THR A 296 1.47 -17.99 -18.41
CA THR A 296 0.13 -18.59 -18.41
C THR A 296 0.16 -20.09 -18.10
N THR A 297 1.35 -20.67 -17.96
CA THR A 297 1.60 -22.10 -17.74
C THR A 297 2.46 -22.34 -16.50
N THR A 298 2.17 -23.43 -15.77
CA THR A 298 3.07 -23.97 -14.73
C THR A 298 4.40 -24.44 -15.32
N ASP A 299 5.37 -24.80 -14.48
CA ASP A 299 6.61 -25.51 -14.88
C ASP A 299 6.36 -26.80 -15.68
N GLN A 300 5.11 -27.28 -15.69
CA GLN A 300 4.65 -28.46 -16.44
C GLN A 300 3.79 -28.12 -17.67
N GLY A 301 3.79 -26.86 -18.12
CA GLY A 301 3.04 -26.43 -19.31
C GLY A 301 1.52 -26.38 -19.13
N GLN A 302 0.99 -26.55 -17.91
CA GLN A 302 -0.45 -26.56 -17.66
C GLN A 302 -0.97 -25.15 -17.35
N PRO A 303 -2.13 -24.74 -17.89
CA PRO A 303 -2.68 -23.43 -17.58
C PRO A 303 -2.95 -23.29 -16.08
N PHE A 304 -2.44 -22.20 -15.51
CA PHE A 304 -2.70 -21.87 -14.12
C PHE A 304 -3.93 -20.95 -14.03
N TRP A 305 -4.94 -21.37 -13.27
CA TRP A 305 -6.19 -20.62 -13.12
C TRP A 305 -6.18 -19.77 -11.85
N PRO A 306 -6.18 -18.42 -11.94
CA PRO A 306 -6.14 -17.53 -10.79
C PRO A 306 -7.46 -17.56 -10.01
N LEU A 307 -7.38 -17.34 -8.71
CA LEU A 307 -8.54 -16.97 -7.91
C LEU A 307 -8.92 -15.53 -8.26
N LEU A 308 -10.19 -15.29 -8.54
CA LEU A 308 -10.71 -13.95 -8.77
C LEU A 308 -11.30 -13.42 -7.46
N VAL A 309 -10.82 -12.26 -7.04
CA VAL A 309 -11.31 -11.57 -5.86
C VAL A 309 -11.76 -10.19 -6.30
N GLY A 310 -13.05 -9.92 -6.21
CA GLY A 310 -13.62 -8.62 -6.49
C GLY A 310 -14.20 -7.98 -5.24
N MET A 311 -14.26 -6.67 -5.22
CA MET A 311 -15.05 -5.97 -4.21
C MET A 311 -15.76 -4.80 -4.86
N GLU A 312 -17.00 -4.60 -4.44
CA GLU A 312 -17.80 -3.44 -4.79
C GLU A 312 -18.10 -2.66 -3.52
N VAL A 313 -18.00 -1.33 -3.59
CA VAL A 313 -18.40 -0.39 -2.55
C VAL A 313 -19.35 0.62 -3.15
N THR A 314 -20.49 0.83 -2.50
CA THR A 314 -21.54 1.74 -2.96
C THR A 314 -22.00 2.64 -1.83
N TRP A 315 -22.38 3.87 -2.17
CA TRP A 315 -23.03 4.80 -1.24
C TRP A 315 -24.35 5.29 -1.85
N GLN A 316 -25.48 4.81 -1.31
CA GLN A 316 -26.82 5.20 -1.76
C GLN A 316 -27.63 5.74 -0.57
N GLY A 317 -28.16 6.95 -0.74
CA GLY A 317 -28.82 7.67 0.36
C GLY A 317 -27.83 7.96 1.49
N ASP A 318 -28.11 7.42 2.68
CA ASP A 318 -27.27 7.56 3.88
C ASP A 318 -26.57 6.26 4.26
N LYS A 319 -26.68 5.23 3.42
CA LYS A 319 -26.09 3.91 3.66
C LYS A 319 -24.93 3.67 2.71
N ARG A 320 -23.92 2.98 3.25
CA ARG A 320 -22.75 2.53 2.52
C ARG A 320 -22.66 1.02 2.66
N TRP A 321 -22.39 0.35 1.56
CA TRP A 321 -22.24 -1.10 1.53
C TRP A 321 -20.92 -1.43 0.86
N ALA A 322 -20.30 -2.52 1.32
CA ALA A 322 -19.21 -3.13 0.61
C ALA A 322 -19.46 -4.64 0.55
N THR A 323 -19.26 -5.24 -0.63
CA THR A 323 -19.45 -6.67 -0.84
C THR A 323 -18.20 -7.23 -1.49
N LEU A 324 -17.60 -8.22 -0.83
CA LEU A 324 -16.49 -9.00 -1.37
C LEU A 324 -17.06 -10.17 -2.18
N GLN A 325 -16.57 -10.36 -3.39
CA GLN A 325 -16.89 -11.49 -4.26
C GLN A 325 -15.64 -12.34 -4.47
N ILE A 326 -15.76 -13.64 -4.26
CA ILE A 326 -14.70 -14.61 -4.48
C ILE A 326 -15.19 -15.62 -5.51
N SER A 327 -14.45 -15.78 -6.60
CA SER A 327 -14.76 -16.75 -7.63
C SER A 327 -13.56 -17.64 -7.92
N LEU A 328 -13.83 -18.94 -7.99
CA LEU A 328 -12.86 -19.96 -8.35
C LEU A 328 -13.19 -20.47 -9.77
N PRO A 329 -12.38 -20.11 -10.79
CA PRO A 329 -12.62 -20.56 -12.16
C PRO A 329 -12.57 -22.08 -12.29
N GLU A 330 -13.30 -22.62 -13.28
CA GLU A 330 -13.22 -24.05 -13.62
C GLU A 330 -11.78 -24.42 -14.01
N GLY A 331 -11.27 -25.53 -13.45
CA GLY A 331 -9.87 -25.96 -13.63
C GLY A 331 -8.90 -25.42 -12.56
N ALA A 332 -9.31 -24.46 -11.74
CA ALA A 332 -8.51 -24.02 -10.60
C ALA A 332 -8.40 -25.13 -9.54
N LYS A 333 -7.17 -25.43 -9.11
CA LYS A 333 -6.91 -26.42 -8.06
C LYS A 333 -7.36 -25.87 -6.71
N LYS A 334 -8.59 -26.20 -6.26
CA LYS A 334 -9.16 -25.78 -4.96
C LYS A 334 -8.17 -25.92 -3.79
N LYS A 335 -7.37 -26.99 -3.76
CA LYS A 335 -6.34 -27.23 -2.74
C LYS A 335 -5.33 -26.09 -2.62
N SER A 336 -4.97 -25.44 -3.73
CA SER A 336 -4.02 -24.31 -3.75
C SER A 336 -4.57 -23.05 -3.10
N TYR A 337 -5.89 -22.94 -2.93
CA TYR A 337 -6.57 -21.79 -2.33
C TYR A 337 -7.29 -22.13 -1.03
N ALA A 338 -7.17 -23.36 -0.53
CA ALA A 338 -7.98 -23.88 0.55
C ALA A 338 -7.91 -23.02 1.82
N ALA A 339 -6.72 -22.53 2.19
CA ALA A 339 -6.56 -21.67 3.36
C ALA A 339 -7.33 -20.35 3.23
N PHE A 340 -7.28 -19.72 2.04
CA PHE A 340 -8.02 -18.50 1.77
C PHE A 340 -9.54 -18.74 1.75
N LEU A 341 -9.99 -19.78 1.03
CA LEU A 341 -11.41 -20.12 0.93
C LEU A 341 -12.00 -20.48 2.30
N GLN A 342 -11.25 -21.22 3.11
CA GLN A 342 -11.65 -21.56 4.48
C GLN A 342 -11.74 -20.31 5.36
N ALA A 343 -10.75 -19.41 5.30
CA ALA A 343 -10.77 -18.16 6.06
C ALA A 343 -11.95 -17.27 5.65
N ALA A 344 -12.28 -17.24 4.35
CA ALA A 344 -13.43 -16.54 3.80
C ALA A 344 -14.78 -17.25 4.05
N LYS A 345 -14.77 -18.48 4.61
CA LYS A 345 -15.97 -19.32 4.71
C LYS A 345 -16.71 -19.48 3.37
N ALA A 346 -15.94 -19.47 2.27
CA ALA A 346 -16.45 -19.56 0.91
C ALA A 346 -16.56 -21.03 0.50
N ASP A 347 -17.79 -21.56 0.44
CA ASP A 347 -18.03 -22.92 -0.05
C ASP A 347 -18.21 -22.92 -1.57
N LEU A 348 -17.08 -23.04 -2.28
CA LEU A 348 -16.98 -23.06 -3.75
C LEU A 348 -16.65 -24.46 -4.27
#